data_AF-F2C530-F1
#
_entry.id   AF-F2C530-F1
#
_cell.length_a   1.000
_cell.length_b   1.000
_cell.length_c   1.000
_cell.angle_alpha   90.00
_cell.angle_beta   90.00
_cell.angle_gamma   90.00
#
_symmetry.space_group_name_H-M   'P 1'
#
loop_
_entity.id
_entity.type
_entity.pdbx_description
1 polymer ?
#
loop_
_entity_poly.entity_id
_entity_poly.type
_entity_poly.pdbx_seq_one_letter_code
_entity_poly.pdbx_strand_id
1 'polypeptide(L)'
;MKVKNTFFQSWTKNMVLYGLDAGLGQFFMNAPETSCLYQLGNFIFPAGLADSDFWQDYGIKYSLADKVIISEEPSWQEFLDSQSELQQFTRYAFADRADFDTEALEKWRSRLPANYHLCPIDKESYERLAEEIWSQDLQGDFSDFDHFQAAGGFGFLFYSGEEIIAGVSTGLVYHGALEIEIATKPAYQR
;
A
#
# COMPACT_ATOMS: atom_id res chain seq x y z
N MET A 1 12.66 -15.63 -8.01
CA MET A 1 14.07 -15.48 -8.43
C MET A 1 14.23 -15.10 -9.91
N LYS A 2 13.61 -15.80 -10.88
CA LYS A 2 13.72 -15.45 -12.32
C LYS A 2 13.19 -14.03 -12.63
N VAL A 3 11.97 -13.71 -12.18
CA VAL A 3 11.33 -12.39 -12.44
C VAL A 3 12.13 -11.22 -11.88
N LYS A 4 12.56 -11.29 -10.62
CA LYS A 4 13.39 -10.26 -9.97
C LYS A 4 14.64 -9.96 -10.78
N ASN A 5 15.37 -11.01 -11.19
CA ASN A 5 16.62 -10.85 -11.93
C ASN A 5 16.45 -10.40 -13.38
N THR A 6 15.26 -10.59 -13.96
CA THR A 6 14.97 -10.22 -15.36
C THR A 6 14.38 -8.82 -15.48
N PHE A 7 13.40 -8.48 -14.63
CA PHE A 7 12.60 -7.26 -14.78
C PHE A 7 12.86 -6.22 -13.70
N PHE A 8 13.32 -6.63 -12.51
CA PHE A 8 13.41 -5.73 -11.35
C PHE A 8 14.85 -5.58 -10.83
N GLN A 9 15.84 -5.79 -11.70
CA GLN A 9 17.25 -5.73 -11.30
C GLN A 9 17.71 -4.31 -10.98
N SER A 10 17.22 -3.31 -11.72
CA SER A 10 17.56 -1.89 -11.58
C SER A 10 16.69 -1.16 -10.55
N TRP A 11 15.63 -1.79 -10.06
CA TRP A 11 14.62 -1.14 -9.24
C TRP A 11 15.16 -0.73 -7.88
N THR A 12 14.78 0.47 -7.45
CA THR A 12 15.23 1.07 -6.18
C THR A 12 14.10 1.28 -5.19
N LYS A 13 12.83 1.20 -5.61
CA LYS A 13 11.67 1.32 -4.73
C LYS A 13 11.63 0.21 -3.65
N ASN A 14 11.72 0.60 -2.38
CA ASN A 14 11.67 -0.32 -1.22
C ASN A 14 10.49 -1.29 -1.26
N MET A 15 9.28 -0.81 -1.59
CA MET A 15 8.08 -1.65 -1.69
C MET A 15 8.25 -2.79 -2.71
N VAL A 16 8.94 -2.53 -3.83
CA VAL A 16 9.27 -3.57 -4.81
C VAL A 16 10.33 -4.51 -4.25
N LEU A 17 11.43 -3.98 -3.72
CA LEU A 17 12.53 -4.80 -3.19
C LEU A 17 12.07 -5.72 -2.07
N TYR A 18 11.39 -5.17 -1.07
CA TYR A 18 10.88 -5.91 0.10
C TYR A 18 9.74 -6.86 -0.28
N GLY A 19 8.82 -6.45 -1.14
CA GLY A 19 7.74 -7.32 -1.63
C GLY A 19 8.28 -8.54 -2.38
N LEU A 20 9.25 -8.33 -3.29
CA LEU A 20 9.89 -9.42 -4.04
C LEU A 20 10.67 -10.37 -3.13
N ASP A 21 11.36 -9.84 -2.12
CA ASP A 21 12.13 -10.65 -1.16
C ASP A 21 11.24 -11.42 -0.19
N ALA A 22 10.08 -10.87 0.17
CA ALA A 22 9.06 -11.54 0.95
C ALA A 22 8.19 -12.53 0.13
N GLY A 23 8.30 -12.52 -1.20
CA GLY A 23 7.49 -13.35 -2.09
C GLY A 23 6.01 -12.94 -2.14
N LEU A 24 5.72 -11.66 -1.90
CA LEU A 24 4.37 -11.10 -1.89
C LEU A 24 3.94 -10.60 -3.26
N GLY A 25 2.62 -10.47 -3.44
CA GLY A 25 2.00 -9.93 -4.64
C GLY A 25 1.89 -10.93 -5.79
N GLN A 26 1.52 -10.43 -6.96
CA GLN A 26 1.24 -11.21 -8.16
C GLN A 26 1.97 -10.65 -9.37
N PHE A 27 2.36 -11.54 -10.28
CA PHE A 27 3.02 -11.18 -11.53
C PHE A 27 2.13 -11.49 -12.71
N PHE A 28 2.07 -10.55 -13.64
CA PHE A 28 1.41 -10.71 -14.94
C PHE A 28 2.43 -10.42 -16.01
N MET A 29 2.46 -11.23 -17.06
CA MET A 29 3.43 -11.09 -18.15
C MET A 29 2.74 -11.19 -19.50
N ASN A 30 3.25 -10.45 -20.47
CA ASN A 30 2.89 -10.66 -21.86
C ASN A 30 3.50 -11.98 -22.39
N ALA A 31 2.93 -12.53 -23.46
CA ALA A 31 3.36 -13.83 -24.00
C ALA A 31 4.86 -13.89 -24.42
N PRO A 32 5.45 -12.81 -24.97
CA PRO A 32 6.90 -12.77 -25.25
C PRO A 32 7.81 -12.73 -24.01
N GLU A 33 7.29 -12.59 -22.80
CA GLU A 33 8.05 -12.34 -21.57
C GLU A 33 8.99 -11.12 -21.69
N THR A 34 8.53 -10.04 -22.33
CA THR A 34 9.26 -8.76 -22.44
C THR A 34 8.71 -7.68 -21.52
N SER A 35 7.51 -7.89 -20.99
CA SER A 35 6.78 -6.96 -20.15
C SER A 35 6.22 -7.67 -18.93
N CYS A 36 6.34 -7.04 -17.75
CA CYS A 36 5.86 -7.60 -16.50
C CYS A 36 5.15 -6.53 -15.67
N LEU A 37 3.92 -6.81 -15.20
CA LEU A 37 3.23 -6.03 -14.18
C LEU A 37 3.38 -6.77 -12.85
N TYR A 38 4.06 -6.15 -11.88
CA TYR A 38 4.09 -6.64 -10.51
C TYR A 38 3.03 -5.90 -9.68
N GLN A 39 1.98 -6.60 -9.26
CA GLN A 39 0.92 -6.05 -8.44
C GLN A 39 1.12 -6.44 -6.97
N LEU A 40 1.12 -5.44 -6.09
CA LEU A 40 1.23 -5.61 -4.63
C LEU A 40 0.20 -4.69 -3.97
N GLY A 41 -0.86 -5.27 -3.38
CA GLY A 41 -2.04 -4.53 -2.93
C GLY A 41 -2.64 -3.63 -4.03
N ASN A 42 -2.72 -2.34 -3.75
CA ASN A 42 -3.20 -1.31 -4.68
C ASN A 42 -2.11 -0.72 -5.59
N PHE A 43 -0.88 -1.24 -5.54
CA PHE A 43 0.21 -0.77 -6.38
C PHE A 43 0.47 -1.69 -7.55
N ILE A 44 0.76 -1.09 -8.71
CA ILE A 44 1.25 -1.78 -9.89
C ILE A 44 2.62 -1.21 -10.23
N PHE A 45 3.58 -2.12 -10.43
CA PHE A 45 4.97 -1.82 -10.78
C PHE A 45 5.29 -2.39 -12.17
N PRO A 46 5.01 -1.66 -13.27
CA PRO A 46 5.33 -2.09 -14.62
C PRO A 46 6.82 -2.07 -14.88
N ALA A 47 7.36 -3.18 -15.36
CA ALA A 47 8.77 -3.37 -15.67
C ALA A 47 8.99 -4.01 -17.05
N GLY A 48 10.22 -3.92 -17.57
CA GLY A 48 10.55 -4.30 -18.95
C GLY A 48 10.06 -3.26 -19.96
N LEU A 49 9.66 -3.74 -21.15
CA LEU A 49 9.18 -2.88 -22.24
C LEU A 49 7.67 -2.68 -22.14
N ALA A 50 7.21 -1.45 -22.37
CA ALA A 50 5.79 -1.16 -22.42
C ALA A 50 5.12 -1.92 -23.58
N ASP A 51 3.93 -2.45 -23.30
CA ASP A 51 3.11 -3.22 -24.23
C ASP A 51 1.66 -2.78 -24.05
N SER A 52 1.13 -2.05 -25.05
CA SER A 52 -0.20 -1.42 -24.98
C SER A 52 -1.33 -2.43 -24.93
N ASP A 53 -1.20 -3.52 -25.68
CA ASP A 53 -2.24 -4.56 -25.77
C ASP A 53 -2.28 -5.33 -24.45
N PHE A 54 -1.11 -5.66 -23.91
CA PHE A 54 -1.00 -6.28 -22.59
C PHE A 54 -1.55 -5.40 -21.47
N TRP A 55 -1.26 -4.09 -21.49
CA TRP A 55 -1.82 -3.13 -20.54
C TRP A 55 -3.34 -3.08 -20.61
N GLN A 56 -3.91 -3.00 -21.81
CA GLN A 56 -5.35 -2.96 -22.03
C GLN A 56 -6.03 -4.24 -21.55
N ASP A 57 -5.48 -5.41 -21.90
CA ASP A 57 -5.99 -6.71 -21.47
C ASP A 57 -5.98 -6.84 -19.95
N TYR A 58 -4.89 -6.41 -19.30
CA TYR A 58 -4.79 -6.38 -17.85
C TYR A 58 -5.86 -5.46 -17.24
N GLY A 59 -6.01 -4.24 -17.75
CA GLY A 59 -6.98 -3.26 -17.26
C GLY A 59 -8.43 -3.73 -17.38
N ILE A 60 -8.80 -4.39 -18.49
CA ILE A 60 -10.13 -4.98 -18.68
C ILE A 60 -10.38 -6.12 -17.68
N LYS A 61 -9.37 -6.96 -17.45
CA LYS A 61 -9.53 -8.17 -16.64
C LYS A 61 -9.51 -7.91 -15.14
N TYR A 62 -8.67 -6.97 -14.69
CA TYR A 62 -8.38 -6.76 -13.27
C TYR A 62 -8.78 -5.39 -12.74
N SER A 63 -9.26 -4.48 -13.59
CA SER A 63 -9.53 -3.07 -13.28
C SER A 63 -8.28 -2.27 -12.88
N LEU A 64 -8.29 -0.98 -13.24
CA LEU A 64 -7.29 0.00 -12.80
C LEU A 64 -7.86 0.97 -11.75
N ALA A 65 -9.13 0.79 -11.36
CA ALA A 65 -9.74 1.61 -10.34
C ALA A 65 -8.96 1.52 -9.03
N ASP A 66 -8.70 2.68 -8.42
CA ASP A 66 -7.99 2.83 -7.14
C ASP A 66 -6.56 2.26 -7.13
N LYS A 67 -5.95 2.06 -8.32
CA LYS A 67 -4.56 1.59 -8.44
C LYS A 67 -3.58 2.75 -8.57
N VAL A 68 -2.47 2.61 -7.86
CA VAL A 68 -1.30 3.49 -7.96
C VAL A 68 -0.26 2.81 -8.84
N ILE A 69 0.03 3.43 -9.97
CA ILE A 69 0.97 2.89 -10.96
C ILE A 69 2.29 3.65 -10.82
N ILE A 70 3.39 2.92 -10.63
CA ILE A 70 4.73 3.48 -10.48
C ILE A 70 5.66 2.67 -11.38
N SER A 71 6.43 3.30 -12.26
CA SER A 71 7.46 2.62 -13.04
C SER A 71 8.78 3.38 -12.99
N GLU A 72 9.89 2.65 -12.86
CA GLU A 72 11.25 3.16 -13.04
C GLU A 72 11.75 2.97 -14.50
N GLU A 73 10.93 2.38 -15.38
CA GLU A 73 11.28 2.10 -16.78
C GLU A 73 10.85 3.25 -17.72
N PRO A 74 11.78 3.86 -18.49
CA PRO A 74 11.46 4.97 -19.38
C PRO A 74 10.36 4.65 -20.41
N SER A 75 10.34 3.43 -20.98
CA SER A 75 9.31 3.05 -21.95
C SER A 75 7.91 3.01 -21.33
N TRP A 76 7.82 2.59 -20.07
CA TRP A 76 6.55 2.57 -19.34
C TRP A 76 6.14 3.98 -18.93
N GLN A 77 7.07 4.84 -18.50
CA GLN A 77 6.77 6.24 -18.19
C GLN A 77 6.20 6.97 -19.41
N GLU A 78 6.85 6.85 -20.57
CA GLU A 78 6.35 7.47 -21.83
C GLU A 78 4.96 6.93 -22.21
N PHE A 79 4.75 5.62 -22.10
CA PHE A 79 3.45 5.01 -22.38
C PHE A 79 2.36 5.48 -21.42
N LEU A 80 2.63 5.49 -20.10
CA LEU A 80 1.67 5.90 -19.07
C LEU A 80 1.32 7.38 -19.16
N ASP A 81 2.31 8.24 -19.45
CA ASP A 81 2.11 9.68 -19.64
C ASP A 81 1.23 10.00 -20.87
N SER A 82 1.16 9.07 -21.84
CA SER A 82 0.30 9.19 -23.01
C SER A 82 -1.17 8.76 -22.75
N GLN A 83 -1.46 8.11 -21.63
CA GLN A 83 -2.80 7.63 -21.29
C GLN A 83 -3.66 8.74 -20.68
N SER A 84 -4.72 9.14 -21.37
CA SER A 84 -5.59 10.26 -20.94
C SER A 84 -6.49 9.95 -19.74
N GLU A 85 -6.72 8.66 -19.47
CA GLU A 85 -7.53 8.16 -18.36
C GLU A 85 -6.74 8.07 -17.05
N LEU A 86 -5.42 8.16 -17.11
CA LEU A 86 -4.56 8.15 -15.93
C LEU A 86 -4.30 9.58 -15.45
N GLN A 87 -4.34 9.76 -14.13
CA GLN A 87 -3.98 11.02 -13.51
C GLN A 87 -2.56 10.95 -12.94
N GLN A 88 -1.67 11.80 -13.45
CA GLN A 88 -0.33 11.94 -12.91
C GLN A 88 -0.36 12.71 -11.57
N PHE A 89 0.37 12.22 -10.57
CA PHE A 89 0.57 12.91 -9.30
C PHE A 89 1.91 12.51 -8.66
N THR A 90 2.38 13.33 -7.73
CA THR A 90 3.67 13.11 -7.05
C THR A 90 3.47 12.44 -5.70
N ARG A 91 4.26 11.39 -5.44
CA ARG A 91 4.38 10.76 -4.10
C ARG A 91 5.78 10.99 -3.54
N TYR A 92 5.88 11.13 -2.22
CA TYR A 92 7.14 11.34 -1.53
C TYR A 92 7.56 10.05 -0.83
N ALA A 93 8.78 9.58 -1.10
CA ALA A 93 9.35 8.43 -0.42
C ALA A 93 10.05 8.88 0.87
N PHE A 94 9.90 8.10 1.94
CA PHE A 94 10.71 8.23 3.15
C PHE A 94 12.03 7.48 2.99
N ALA A 95 13.02 7.85 3.80
CA ALA A 95 14.18 7.00 4.02
C ALA A 95 13.73 5.63 4.57
N ASP A 96 14.52 4.59 4.30
CA ASP A 96 14.24 3.22 4.72
C ASP A 96 14.29 3.03 6.25
N ARG A 97 14.96 3.95 6.94
CA ARG A 97 15.08 3.99 8.40
C ARG A 97 14.88 5.40 8.90
N ALA A 98 14.29 5.51 10.08
CA ALA A 98 14.13 6.75 10.80
C ALA A 98 14.52 6.54 12.26
N ASP A 99 15.25 7.51 12.81
CA ASP A 99 15.40 7.65 14.24
C ASP A 99 14.14 8.31 14.79
N PHE A 100 13.43 7.63 15.68
CA PHE A 100 12.22 8.16 16.29
C PHE A 100 12.55 8.89 17.59
N ASP A 101 12.11 10.15 17.68
CA ASP A 101 12.09 10.88 18.94
C ASP A 101 10.91 10.39 19.78
N THR A 102 11.17 9.39 20.62
CA THR A 102 10.15 8.79 21.50
C THR A 102 9.55 9.79 22.49
N GLU A 103 10.31 10.80 22.91
CA GLU A 103 9.80 11.83 23.82
C GLU A 103 8.79 12.74 23.10
N ALA A 104 9.08 13.13 21.86
CA ALA A 104 8.14 13.87 21.03
C ALA A 104 6.85 13.07 20.75
N LEU A 105 6.98 11.77 20.42
CA LEU A 105 5.84 10.88 20.20
C LEU A 105 4.95 10.76 21.44
N GLU A 106 5.57 10.57 22.62
CA GLU A 106 4.83 10.51 23.89
C GLU A 106 4.13 11.82 24.22
N LYS A 107 4.78 12.95 23.94
CA LYS A 107 4.17 14.28 24.10
C LYS A 107 2.99 14.51 23.15
N TRP A 108 3.01 13.95 21.94
CA TRP A 108 1.85 13.98 21.05
C TRP A 108 0.72 13.12 21.59
N ARG A 109 1.02 11.90 22.05
CA ARG A 109 0.05 11.01 22.68
C ARG A 109 -0.60 11.62 23.93
N SER A 110 0.17 12.32 24.77
CA SER A 110 -0.34 12.95 25.99
C SER A 110 -1.22 14.17 25.74
N ARG A 111 -1.24 14.71 24.51
CA ARG A 111 -2.04 15.88 24.12
C ARG A 111 -3.39 15.52 23.53
N LEU A 112 -3.72 14.22 23.50
CA LEU A 112 -5.02 13.79 23.01
C LEU A 112 -6.14 14.38 23.87
N PRO A 113 -7.17 14.99 23.25
CA PRO A 113 -8.36 15.43 23.94
C PRO A 113 -8.99 14.30 24.76
N ALA A 114 -9.54 14.63 25.93
CA ALA A 114 -10.07 13.62 26.86
C ALA A 114 -11.22 12.77 26.29
N ASN A 115 -11.92 13.28 25.27
CA ASN A 115 -12.99 12.56 24.58
C ASN A 115 -12.49 11.65 23.44
N TYR A 116 -11.19 11.68 23.15
CA TYR A 116 -10.56 10.79 22.18
C TYR A 116 -9.70 9.76 22.87
N HIS A 117 -9.74 8.52 22.37
CA HIS A 117 -8.91 7.45 22.88
C HIS A 117 -8.34 6.62 21.75
N LEU A 118 -7.17 6.05 22.03
CA LEU A 118 -6.40 5.23 21.09
C LEU A 118 -6.49 3.77 21.55
N CYS A 119 -7.03 2.91 20.70
CA CYS A 119 -7.16 1.47 20.98
C CYS A 119 -6.34 0.65 19.98
N PRO A 120 -5.63 -0.39 20.43
CA PRO A 120 -5.07 -1.39 19.52
C PRO A 120 -6.17 -2.02 18.66
N ILE A 121 -5.84 -2.36 17.41
CA ILE A 121 -6.74 -3.14 16.55
C ILE A 121 -6.86 -4.55 17.11
N ASP A 122 -8.10 -4.98 17.30
CA ASP A 122 -8.51 -6.35 17.58
C ASP A 122 -9.45 -6.86 16.48
N LYS A 123 -9.97 -8.08 16.64
CA LYS A 123 -10.81 -8.70 15.60
C LYS A 123 -12.05 -7.89 15.28
N GLU A 124 -12.79 -7.45 16.30
CA GLU A 124 -14.04 -6.70 16.13
C GLU A 124 -13.76 -5.37 15.44
N SER A 125 -12.79 -4.61 15.94
CA SER A 125 -12.44 -3.32 15.36
C SER A 125 -11.82 -3.42 13.96
N TYR A 126 -11.07 -4.48 13.65
CA TYR A 126 -10.57 -4.76 12.31
C TYR A 126 -11.70 -5.02 11.31
N GLU A 127 -12.69 -5.83 11.68
CA GLU A 127 -13.84 -6.13 10.83
C GLU A 127 -14.68 -4.86 10.55
N ARG A 128 -14.80 -3.96 11.54
CA ARG A 128 -15.47 -2.66 11.38
C ARG A 128 -14.81 -1.74 10.35
N LEU A 129 -13.53 -1.91 10.02
CA LEU A 129 -12.85 -1.08 9.01
C LEU A 129 -13.46 -1.21 7.61
N ALA A 130 -14.19 -2.31 7.33
CA ALA A 130 -14.89 -2.51 6.08
C ALA A 130 -16.19 -1.67 5.96
N GLU A 131 -16.72 -1.13 7.06
CA GLU A 131 -18.04 -0.49 7.14
C GLU A 131 -18.12 0.80 6.31
N GLU A 132 -17.02 1.55 6.20
CA GLU A 132 -16.96 2.83 5.50
C GLU A 132 -15.78 2.87 4.52
N ILE A 133 -16.00 3.45 3.34
CA ILE A 133 -14.98 3.55 2.27
C ILE A 133 -13.67 4.16 2.76
N TRP A 134 -13.75 5.17 3.65
CA TRP A 134 -12.57 5.89 4.12
C TRP A 134 -11.61 5.01 4.95
N SER A 135 -12.09 3.92 5.55
CA SER A 135 -11.32 3.06 6.46
C SER A 135 -10.93 1.72 5.85
N GLN A 136 -11.43 1.37 4.66
CA GLN A 136 -11.23 0.04 4.07
C GLN A 136 -9.74 -0.31 3.87
N ASP A 137 -8.93 0.64 3.39
CA ASP A 137 -7.49 0.41 3.17
C ASP A 137 -6.72 0.12 4.47
N LEU A 138 -7.25 0.51 5.65
CA LEU A 138 -6.64 0.16 6.94
C LEU A 138 -6.67 -1.35 7.23
N GLN A 139 -7.47 -2.14 6.51
CA GLN A 139 -7.43 -3.60 6.61
C GLN A 139 -6.16 -4.21 6.00
N GLY A 140 -5.46 -3.47 5.13
CA GLY A 140 -4.25 -3.92 4.46
C GLY A 140 -4.49 -5.04 3.43
N ASP A 141 -3.40 -5.58 2.88
CA ASP A 141 -3.41 -6.68 1.91
C ASP A 141 -3.51 -8.05 2.62
N PHE A 142 -4.52 -8.20 3.47
CA PHE A 142 -4.79 -9.41 4.25
C PHE A 142 -6.19 -9.95 3.94
N SER A 143 -6.36 -11.26 4.10
CA SER A 143 -7.63 -11.93 3.80
C SER A 143 -8.65 -11.80 4.92
N ASP A 144 -8.17 -11.72 6.15
CA ASP A 144 -8.96 -11.60 7.38
C ASP A 144 -8.03 -11.19 8.55
N PHE A 145 -8.63 -11.00 9.72
CA PHE A 145 -7.90 -10.63 10.94
C PHE A 145 -6.88 -11.70 11.38
N ASP A 146 -7.18 -12.99 11.18
CA ASP A 146 -6.28 -14.06 11.60
C ASP A 146 -5.01 -14.05 10.73
N HIS A 147 -5.14 -13.79 9.43
CA HIS A 147 -4.01 -13.55 8.53
C HIS A 147 -3.25 -12.27 8.91
N PHE A 148 -3.94 -11.15 9.16
CA PHE A 148 -3.33 -9.90 9.62
C PHE A 148 -2.45 -10.14 10.87
N GLN A 149 -2.99 -10.80 11.89
CA GLN A 149 -2.27 -11.08 13.13
C GLN A 149 -1.12 -12.08 12.91
N ALA A 150 -1.35 -13.17 12.16
CA ALA A 150 -0.34 -14.19 11.90
C ALA A 150 0.85 -13.65 11.09
N ALA A 151 0.61 -12.69 10.19
CA ALA A 151 1.65 -12.00 9.45
C ALA A 151 2.47 -11.03 10.32
N GLY A 152 2.00 -10.71 11.53
CA GLY A 152 2.63 -9.72 12.41
C GLY A 152 2.10 -8.30 12.22
N GLY A 153 0.94 -8.15 11.58
CA GLY A 153 0.23 -6.89 11.46
C GLY A 153 -0.26 -6.38 12.82
N PHE A 154 -0.18 -5.06 12.99
CA PHE A 154 -0.74 -4.36 14.14
C PHE A 154 -1.14 -2.94 13.73
N GLY A 155 -1.92 -2.29 14.59
CA GLY A 155 -2.33 -0.92 14.37
C GLY A 155 -3.10 -0.38 15.56
N PHE A 156 -3.49 0.88 15.45
CA PHE A 156 -4.24 1.59 16.46
C PHE A 156 -5.32 2.44 15.81
N LEU A 157 -6.50 2.43 16.41
CA LEU A 157 -7.65 3.22 15.99
C LEU A 157 -7.93 4.34 16.99
N PHE A 158 -8.26 5.50 16.45
CA PHE A 158 -8.71 6.66 17.18
C PHE A 158 -10.23 6.67 17.25
N TYR A 159 -10.75 6.81 18.46
CA TYR A 159 -12.17 6.82 18.73
C TYR A 159 -12.65 8.16 19.28
N SER A 160 -13.86 8.56 18.89
CA SER A 160 -14.67 9.59 19.54
C SER A 160 -15.93 8.93 20.11
N GLY A 161 -15.92 8.62 21.41
CA GLY A 161 -16.92 7.70 21.96
C GLY A 161 -16.77 6.31 21.32
N GLU A 162 -17.82 5.79 20.68
CA GLU A 162 -17.79 4.47 20.01
C GLU A 162 -17.45 4.53 18.51
N GLU A 163 -17.35 5.75 17.97
CA GLU A 163 -17.05 6.00 16.55
C GLU A 163 -15.55 5.94 16.29
N ILE A 164 -15.13 5.15 15.29
CA ILE A 164 -13.78 5.19 14.74
C ILE A 164 -13.66 6.44 13.86
N ILE A 165 -12.71 7.32 14.17
CA ILE A 165 -12.53 8.61 13.48
C ILE A 165 -11.21 8.70 12.69
N ALA A 166 -10.23 7.87 13.05
CA ALA A 166 -8.97 7.73 12.32
C ALA A 166 -8.31 6.41 12.69
N GLY A 167 -7.31 6.00 11.92
CA GLY A 167 -6.54 4.80 12.19
C GLY A 167 -5.15 4.87 11.59
N VAL A 168 -4.24 4.14 12.22
CA VAL A 168 -2.94 3.78 11.67
C VAL A 168 -2.85 2.25 11.74
N SER A 169 -2.62 1.62 10.60
CA SER A 169 -2.62 0.16 10.49
C SER A 169 -1.46 -0.32 9.63
N THR A 170 -1.12 -1.60 9.79
CA THR A 170 -0.18 -2.27 8.90
C THR A 170 -0.88 -2.60 7.59
N GLY A 171 -0.39 -2.08 6.48
CA GLY A 171 -0.91 -2.38 5.14
C GLY A 171 -0.29 -3.66 4.55
N LEU A 172 1.00 -3.87 4.78
CA LEU A 172 1.79 -5.02 4.31
C LEU A 172 2.87 -5.34 5.34
N VAL A 173 3.23 -6.62 5.48
CA VAL A 173 4.38 -7.05 6.29
C VAL A 173 5.43 -7.69 5.41
N TYR A 174 6.66 -7.21 5.52
CA TYR A 174 7.85 -7.77 4.88
C TYR A 174 8.75 -8.45 5.91
N HIS A 175 9.87 -9.01 5.44
CA HIS A 175 10.92 -9.48 6.34
C HIS A 175 11.62 -8.31 7.06
N GLY A 176 11.21 -8.02 8.30
CA GLY A 176 11.82 -6.98 9.14
C GLY A 176 11.37 -5.55 8.84
N ALA A 177 10.33 -5.36 8.02
CA ALA A 177 9.75 -4.07 7.68
C ALA A 177 8.24 -4.21 7.45
N LEU A 178 7.51 -3.09 7.43
CA LEU A 178 6.08 -3.04 7.14
C LEU A 178 5.73 -1.77 6.36
N GLU A 179 4.62 -1.80 5.63
CA GLU A 179 3.97 -0.59 5.12
C GLU A 179 2.91 -0.13 6.10
N ILE A 180 2.81 1.18 6.30
CA ILE A 180 1.84 1.80 7.18
C ILE A 180 0.76 2.45 6.32
N GLU A 181 -0.51 2.18 6.66
CA GLU A 181 -1.67 2.90 6.15
C GLU A 181 -2.21 3.83 7.24
N ILE A 182 -2.54 5.07 6.86
CA ILE A 182 -3.10 6.07 7.78
C ILE A 182 -4.32 6.68 7.11
N ALA A 183 -5.47 6.55 7.74
CA ALA A 183 -6.70 7.15 7.27
C ALA A 183 -7.39 7.93 8.38
N THR A 184 -8.01 9.05 8.01
CA THR A 184 -8.84 9.88 8.90
C THR A 184 -10.18 10.07 8.24
N LYS A 185 -11.25 9.86 8.99
CA LYS A 185 -12.63 10.05 8.51
C LYS A 185 -12.79 11.47 7.96
N PRO A 186 -13.39 11.68 6.77
CA PRO A 186 -13.43 12.99 6.11
C PRO A 186 -13.95 14.14 6.98
N ALA A 187 -14.93 13.89 7.85
CA ALA A 187 -15.49 14.89 8.76
C ALA A 187 -14.48 15.39 9.84
N TYR A 188 -13.38 14.67 10.05
CA TYR A 188 -12.34 14.96 11.04
C TYR A 188 -11.02 15.40 10.39
N GLN A 189 -10.93 15.40 9.06
CA GLN A 189 -9.79 15.97 8.33
C GLN A 189 -9.78 17.50 8.48
N ARG A 190 -8.59 18.09 8.58
CA ARG A 190 -8.39 19.54 8.79
C ARG A 190 -7.56 20.14 7.67
#